data_AF-A0A0K2J997-F1
#
_entry.id   AF-A0A0K2J997-F1
#
_cell.length_a   1.000
_cell.length_b   1.000
_cell.length_c   1.000
_cell.angle_alpha   90.00
_cell.angle_beta   90.00
_cell.angle_gamma   90.00
#
_symmetry.space_group_name_H-M   'P 1'
#
loop_
_entity.id
_entity.type
_entity.pdbx_description
1 polymer ?
#
loop_
_entity_poly.entity_id
_entity_poly.type
_entity_poly.pdbx_seq_one_letter_code
_entity_poly.pdbx_strand_id
1 'polypeptide(L)'
;MGNSLTIISRKEKEELYKDLEGKWLIELDGNKIENIDDFAVAIMNEIDIVYDYKNLYGYDWYSFRDAATELEMIREKKFKGGKTDVIIVYDNPRLDMDEIDRGFIYQHLISLLHWWKNSLDTRLYFVIDDLTDSLNNKIIFGNVLEKEKIIEAEKGKIIFEMDMEGVELAEDFINQIDENLDFEEENDYVLIFTNSYDFVQAIDYQECSLMLIKLIEDILLKIRKKIKIYLLGNI
;
A
#
# COMPACT_ATOMS: atom_id res chain seq x y z
N MET A 1 -7.75 -11.89 6.48
CA MET A 1 -7.78 -10.56 5.84
C MET A 1 -6.45 -10.43 5.14
N GLY A 2 -6.46 -10.04 3.86
CA GLY A 2 -5.22 -9.83 3.12
C GLY A 2 -4.51 -8.56 3.57
N ASN A 3 -3.26 -8.41 3.13
CA ASN A 3 -2.50 -7.19 3.36
C ASN A 3 -3.22 -6.00 2.72
N SER A 4 -3.17 -4.85 3.38
CA SER A 4 -3.94 -3.68 2.94
C SER A 4 -3.30 -2.35 3.30
N LEU A 5 -3.57 -1.36 2.47
CA LEU A 5 -3.38 0.07 2.75
C LEU A 5 -4.76 0.67 2.99
N THR A 6 -4.97 1.38 4.10
CA THR A 6 -6.23 2.08 4.40
C THR A 6 -5.94 3.54 4.72
N ILE A 7 -6.72 4.46 4.15
CA ILE A 7 -6.68 5.87 4.50
C ILE A 7 -7.61 6.10 5.68
N ILE A 8 -7.11 6.74 6.72
CA ILE A 8 -7.84 7.01 7.95
C ILE A 8 -7.63 8.45 8.41
N SER A 9 -8.58 8.93 9.20
CA SER A 9 -8.49 10.19 9.92
C SER A 9 -7.67 10.04 11.20
N ARG A 10 -7.24 11.18 11.76
CA ARG A 10 -6.63 11.23 13.10
C ARG A 10 -7.47 10.56 14.19
N LYS A 11 -8.79 10.74 14.13
CA LYS A 11 -9.72 10.13 15.10
C LYS A 11 -9.67 8.60 15.05
N GLU A 12 -9.60 8.02 13.85
CA GLU A 12 -9.48 6.58 13.68
C GLU A 12 -8.11 6.04 14.07
N LYS A 13 -7.04 6.83 13.90
CA LYS A 13 -5.72 6.49 14.44
C LYS A 13 -5.80 6.30 15.97
N GLU A 14 -6.48 7.20 16.68
CA GLU A 14 -6.67 7.08 18.13
C GLU A 14 -7.48 5.82 18.53
N GLU A 15 -8.43 5.40 17.68
CA GLU A 15 -9.18 4.16 17.87
C GLU A 15 -8.33 2.92 17.59
N LEU A 16 -7.53 2.94 16.52
CA LEU A 16 -6.57 1.89 16.16
C LEU A 16 -5.60 1.61 17.31
N TYR A 17 -5.11 2.67 17.98
CA TYR A 17 -4.11 2.55 19.04
C TYR A 17 -4.61 1.85 20.31
N LYS A 18 -5.93 1.70 20.47
CA LYS A 18 -6.53 0.95 21.59
C LYS A 18 -6.34 -0.56 21.47
N ASP A 19 -6.00 -1.07 20.28
CA ASP A 19 -5.90 -2.51 19.98
C ASP A 19 -4.53 -2.88 19.38
N LEU A 20 -3.41 -2.37 19.92
CA LEU A 20 -2.06 -2.67 19.42
C LEU A 20 -1.28 -3.69 20.26
N GLU A 21 -1.85 -4.20 21.35
CA GLU A 21 -1.15 -5.14 22.23
C GLU A 21 -0.71 -6.40 21.48
N GLY A 22 0.60 -6.71 21.53
CA GLY A 22 1.18 -7.87 20.87
C GLY A 22 1.39 -7.75 19.35
N LYS A 23 1.07 -6.59 18.77
CA LYS A 23 1.32 -6.29 17.34
C LYS A 23 2.67 -5.58 17.17
N TRP A 24 3.30 -5.75 16.01
CA TRP A 24 4.48 -4.95 15.66
C TRP A 24 4.02 -3.65 15.02
N LEU A 25 4.19 -2.55 15.73
CA LEU A 25 3.94 -1.20 15.22
C LEU A 25 5.22 -0.61 14.60
N ILE A 26 5.08 -0.11 13.37
CA ILE A 26 6.05 0.74 12.66
C ILE A 26 5.38 2.10 12.49
N GLU A 27 5.92 3.15 13.10
CA GLU A 27 5.36 4.51 13.00
C GLU A 27 6.32 5.43 12.23
N LEU A 28 5.83 5.94 11.10
CA LEU A 28 6.56 6.87 10.23
C LEU A 28 5.93 8.26 10.39
N ASP A 29 6.72 9.21 10.90
CA ASP A 29 6.31 10.60 11.05
C ASP A 29 6.57 11.36 9.75
N GLY A 30 5.53 11.54 8.94
CA GLY A 30 5.61 12.22 7.64
C GLY A 30 6.02 13.68 7.73
N ASN A 31 5.87 14.33 8.88
CA ASN A 31 6.42 15.67 9.06
C ASN A 31 7.95 15.70 9.05
N LYS A 32 8.62 14.55 9.27
CA LYS A 32 10.09 14.42 9.25
C LYS A 32 10.62 13.82 7.96
N ILE A 33 9.76 13.42 7.03
CA ILE A 33 10.13 12.77 5.77
C ILE A 33 9.99 13.83 4.68
N GLU A 34 11.11 14.41 4.24
CA GLU A 34 11.11 15.50 3.26
C GLU A 34 11.31 15.00 1.82
N ASN A 35 11.85 13.79 1.66
CA ASN A 35 12.14 13.13 0.39
C ASN A 35 12.23 11.59 0.59
N ILE A 36 12.57 10.87 -0.48
CA ILE A 36 12.72 9.41 -0.44
C ILE A 36 13.86 8.92 0.46
N ASP A 37 14.97 9.66 0.58
CA ASP A 37 16.10 9.26 1.41
C ASP A 37 15.72 9.26 2.90
N ASP A 38 15.01 10.31 3.36
CA ASP A 38 14.50 10.38 4.74
C ASP A 38 13.54 9.23 5.04
N PHE A 39 12.67 8.90 4.08
CA PHE A 39 11.79 7.74 4.19
C PHE A 39 12.59 6.44 4.29
N ALA A 40 13.57 6.24 3.41
CA ALA A 40 14.36 5.02 3.37
C ALA A 40 15.12 4.81 4.69
N VAL A 41 15.68 5.87 5.26
CA VAL A 41 16.29 5.84 6.60
C VAL A 41 15.26 5.46 7.67
N ALA A 42 14.09 6.09 7.67
CA ALA A 42 13.05 5.85 8.67
C ALA A 42 12.57 4.39 8.65
N ILE A 43 12.24 3.85 7.47
CA ILE A 43 11.71 2.49 7.35
C ILE A 43 12.80 1.43 7.58
N MET A 44 14.02 1.64 7.07
CA MET A 44 15.11 0.68 7.25
C MET A 44 15.51 0.54 8.71
N ASN A 45 15.46 1.61 9.50
CA ASN A 45 15.70 1.51 10.95
C ASN A 45 14.71 0.59 11.67
N GLU A 46 13.52 0.39 11.11
CA GLU A 46 12.48 -0.45 11.68
C GLU A 46 12.59 -1.91 11.18
N ILE A 47 12.91 -2.13 9.90
CA ILE A 47 12.88 -3.47 9.29
C ILE A 47 14.25 -4.18 9.23
N ASP A 48 15.36 -3.44 9.18
CA ASP A 48 16.72 -3.99 9.08
C ASP A 48 17.28 -4.33 10.48
N ILE A 49 16.77 -5.41 11.05
CA ILE A 49 16.98 -5.75 12.47
C ILE A 49 18.26 -6.56 12.71
N VAL A 50 18.66 -7.41 11.76
CA VAL A 50 19.63 -8.49 12.02
C VAL A 50 20.95 -8.31 11.30
N TYR A 51 20.90 -8.04 10.00
CA TYR A 51 22.11 -8.03 9.16
C TYR A 51 22.69 -6.64 8.94
N ASP A 52 21.97 -5.59 9.31
CA ASP A 52 22.45 -4.21 9.23
C ASP A 52 22.84 -3.87 7.78
N TYR A 53 21.97 -4.28 6.84
CA TYR A 53 22.07 -3.99 5.41
C TYR A 53 22.36 -2.52 5.14
N LYS A 54 21.75 -1.61 5.90
CA LYS A 54 21.98 -0.17 5.76
C LYS A 54 23.45 0.23 5.93
N ASN A 55 24.19 -0.40 6.83
CA ASN A 55 25.61 -0.12 7.05
C ASN A 55 26.51 -0.87 6.07
N LEU A 56 26.03 -1.98 5.51
CA LEU A 56 26.77 -2.79 4.54
C LEU A 56 26.65 -2.27 3.10
N TYR A 57 25.45 -1.83 2.72
CA TYR A 57 25.08 -1.56 1.32
C TYR A 57 24.33 -0.23 1.13
N GLY A 58 23.88 0.41 2.21
CA GLY A 58 23.14 1.67 2.14
C GLY A 58 21.62 1.48 2.06
N TYR A 59 20.93 2.49 1.55
CA TYR A 59 19.46 2.59 1.57
C TYR A 59 18.83 2.38 0.19
N ASP A 60 19.46 1.56 -0.67
CA ASP A 60 18.93 1.29 -2.01
C ASP A 60 17.77 0.27 -2.00
N TRP A 61 17.09 0.15 -3.15
CA TRP A 61 15.97 -0.76 -3.37
C TRP A 61 16.30 -2.22 -3.01
N TYR A 62 17.49 -2.69 -3.34
CA TYR A 62 17.88 -4.08 -3.10
C TYR A 62 18.09 -4.33 -1.61
N SER A 63 18.74 -3.40 -0.92
CA SER A 63 18.94 -3.44 0.53
C SER A 63 17.61 -3.43 1.27
N PHE A 64 16.66 -2.61 0.81
CA PHE A 64 15.30 -2.59 1.32
C PHE A 64 14.56 -3.91 1.11
N ARG A 65 14.60 -4.45 -0.13
CA ARG A 65 13.96 -5.73 -0.45
C ARG A 65 14.55 -6.88 0.38
N ASP A 66 15.87 -6.94 0.49
CA ASP A 66 16.55 -8.02 1.18
C ASP A 66 16.26 -7.93 2.70
N ALA A 67 16.31 -6.73 3.30
CA ALA A 67 15.90 -6.52 4.69
C ALA A 67 14.42 -6.89 4.94
N ALA A 68 13.52 -6.53 4.01
CA ALA A 68 12.10 -6.86 4.12
C ALA A 68 11.83 -8.36 3.97
N THR A 69 12.50 -9.06 3.06
CA THR A 69 12.27 -10.49 2.82
C THR A 69 12.85 -11.37 3.93
N GLU A 70 13.96 -10.98 4.55
CA GLU A 70 14.52 -11.74 5.67
C GLU A 70 13.66 -11.74 6.94
N LEU A 71 12.82 -10.72 7.11
CA LEU A 71 11.88 -10.62 8.23
C LEU A 71 11.00 -11.89 8.35
N GLU A 72 10.67 -12.50 7.21
CA GLU A 72 9.94 -13.77 7.13
C GLU A 72 10.65 -14.89 7.89
N MET A 73 11.97 -15.01 7.73
CA MET A 73 12.80 -16.02 8.39
C MET A 73 12.96 -15.74 9.90
N ILE A 74 12.91 -14.47 10.30
CA ILE A 74 13.08 -14.05 11.69
C ILE A 74 11.78 -14.21 12.49
N ARG A 75 10.61 -14.19 11.83
CA ARG A 75 9.29 -14.28 12.46
C ARG A 75 9.18 -15.48 13.40
N GLU A 76 9.66 -16.65 12.97
CA GLU A 76 9.62 -17.88 13.77
C GLU A 76 10.39 -17.76 15.09
N LYS A 77 11.54 -17.07 15.07
CA LYS A 77 12.41 -16.88 16.24
C LYS A 77 11.90 -15.81 17.19
N LYS A 78 11.40 -14.67 16.67
CA LYS A 78 10.99 -13.51 17.48
C LYS A 78 9.56 -13.65 18.02
N PHE A 79 8.65 -14.28 17.28
CA PHE A 79 7.20 -14.30 17.59
C PHE A 79 6.62 -15.69 17.93
N LYS A 80 7.48 -16.71 18.12
CA LYS A 80 7.10 -18.05 18.64
C LYS A 80 5.83 -18.66 18.00
N GLY A 81 5.70 -18.54 16.68
CA GLY A 81 4.65 -19.23 15.90
C GLY A 81 3.25 -18.62 15.91
N GLY A 82 3.03 -17.44 16.53
CA GLY A 82 1.79 -16.69 16.37
C GLY A 82 1.65 -16.04 14.99
N LYS A 83 0.42 -15.67 14.58
CA LYS A 83 0.21 -14.70 13.48
C LYS A 83 0.79 -13.36 13.93
N THR A 84 1.85 -12.89 13.27
CA THR A 84 2.41 -11.57 13.54
C THR A 84 1.64 -10.56 12.71
N ASP A 85 0.86 -9.74 13.40
CA ASP A 85 0.25 -8.55 12.82
C ASP A 85 1.30 -7.44 12.78
N VAL A 86 1.59 -6.94 11.57
CA VAL A 86 2.41 -5.74 11.39
C VAL A 86 1.50 -4.58 11.06
N ILE A 87 1.58 -3.54 11.87
CA ILE A 87 0.83 -2.30 11.70
C ILE A 87 1.83 -1.22 11.30
N ILE A 88 1.71 -0.70 10.09
CA ILE A 88 2.48 0.45 9.64
C ILE A 88 1.56 1.67 9.69
N VAL A 89 1.98 2.72 10.36
CA VAL A 89 1.27 3.99 10.40
C VAL A 89 2.14 5.04 9.75
N TYR A 90 1.74 5.52 8.58
CA TYR A 90 2.35 6.67 7.93
C TYR A 90 1.54 7.91 8.30
N ASP A 91 2.03 8.63 9.30
CA ASP A 91 1.34 9.75 9.93
C ASP A 91 1.62 11.05 9.18
N ASN A 92 0.57 11.73 8.71
CA ASN A 92 0.68 12.97 7.95
C ASN A 92 1.69 12.91 6.78
N PRO A 93 1.50 12.03 5.79
CA PRO A 93 2.31 12.01 4.58
C PRO A 93 2.33 13.39 3.90
N ARG A 94 3.51 13.89 3.53
CA ARG A 94 3.65 15.16 2.78
C ARG A 94 3.17 14.97 1.34
N LEU A 95 2.00 15.52 1.02
CA LEU A 95 1.43 15.51 -0.34
C LEU A 95 2.02 16.63 -1.24
N ASP A 96 2.84 17.52 -0.67
CA ASP A 96 3.52 18.64 -1.34
C ASP A 96 5.01 18.37 -1.63
N MET A 97 5.52 17.18 -1.28
CA MET A 97 6.84 16.67 -1.67
C MET A 97 6.96 16.51 -3.20
N ASP A 98 8.16 16.34 -3.77
CA ASP A 98 8.31 16.00 -5.19
C ASP A 98 7.49 14.75 -5.57
N GLU A 99 6.85 14.78 -6.74
CA GLU A 99 5.93 13.71 -7.17
C GLU A 99 6.62 12.35 -7.30
N ILE A 100 7.86 12.32 -7.77
CA ILE A 100 8.62 11.08 -7.91
C ILE A 100 8.98 10.51 -6.54
N ASP A 101 9.40 11.37 -5.59
CA ASP A 101 9.69 10.93 -4.23
C ASP A 101 8.43 10.34 -3.56
N ARG A 102 7.26 11.00 -3.68
CA ARG A 102 5.99 10.47 -3.16
C ARG A 102 5.64 9.12 -3.77
N GLY A 103 5.79 9.00 -5.10
CA GLY A 103 5.56 7.77 -5.83
C GLY A 103 6.46 6.62 -5.37
N PHE A 104 7.75 6.87 -5.14
CA PHE A 104 8.67 5.86 -4.58
C PHE A 104 8.30 5.43 -3.18
N ILE A 105 7.93 6.38 -2.31
CA ILE A 105 7.46 6.04 -0.97
C ILE A 105 6.25 5.10 -1.05
N TYR A 106 5.30 5.38 -1.93
CA TYR A 106 4.15 4.51 -2.16
C TYR A 106 4.58 3.14 -2.69
N GLN A 107 5.52 3.11 -3.63
CA GLN A 107 6.03 1.87 -4.21
C GLN A 107 6.64 0.98 -3.11
N HIS A 108 7.56 1.51 -2.31
CA HIS A 108 8.18 0.78 -1.19
C HIS A 108 7.14 0.21 -0.22
N LEU A 109 6.16 1.01 0.17
CA LEU A 109 5.11 0.61 1.11
C LEU A 109 4.21 -0.49 0.52
N ILE A 110 3.81 -0.36 -0.74
CA ILE A 110 3.04 -1.36 -1.49
C ILE A 110 3.86 -2.65 -1.67
N SER A 111 5.18 -2.55 -1.85
CA SER A 111 6.08 -3.71 -1.89
C SER A 111 6.14 -4.47 -0.59
N LEU A 112 6.14 -3.81 0.57
CA LEU A 112 6.07 -4.50 1.86
C LEU A 112 4.77 -5.31 1.99
N LEU A 113 3.63 -4.69 1.66
CA LEU A 113 2.34 -5.37 1.65
C LEU A 113 2.36 -6.58 0.71
N HIS A 114 3.06 -6.48 -0.41
CA HIS A 114 3.20 -7.57 -1.35
C HIS A 114 4.12 -8.68 -0.83
N TRP A 115 5.37 -8.39 -0.48
CA TRP A 115 6.37 -9.38 -0.08
C TRP A 115 5.95 -10.12 1.17
N TRP A 116 5.26 -9.45 2.10
CA TRP A 116 4.79 -10.06 3.33
C TRP A 116 3.44 -10.77 3.20
N LYS A 117 2.78 -10.78 2.04
CA LYS A 117 1.40 -11.28 1.87
C LYS A 117 1.18 -12.72 2.36
N ASN A 118 2.21 -13.56 2.27
CA ASN A 118 2.12 -14.97 2.66
C ASN A 118 2.60 -15.22 4.10
N SER A 119 3.21 -14.22 4.73
CA SER A 119 4.10 -14.43 5.88
C SER A 119 3.71 -13.56 7.07
N LEU A 120 3.10 -12.39 6.85
CA LEU A 120 2.63 -11.46 7.88
C LEU A 120 1.29 -10.87 7.47
N ASP A 121 0.39 -10.72 8.44
CA ASP A 121 -0.85 -9.96 8.25
C ASP A 121 -0.50 -8.46 8.41
N THR A 122 -0.23 -7.78 7.28
CA THR A 122 0.28 -6.41 7.27
C THR A 122 -0.83 -5.41 6.97
N ARG A 123 -0.99 -4.42 7.84
CA ARG A 123 -1.94 -3.32 7.67
C ARG A 123 -1.20 -2.01 7.70
N LEU A 124 -1.23 -1.31 6.59
CA LEU A 124 -0.68 0.02 6.42
C LEU A 124 -1.82 1.04 6.52
N TYR A 125 -1.60 2.08 7.33
CA TYR A 125 -2.55 3.16 7.54
C TYR A 125 -1.92 4.48 7.13
N PHE A 126 -2.55 5.18 6.19
CA PHE A 126 -2.24 6.56 5.84
C PHE A 126 -3.12 7.47 6.68
N VAL A 127 -2.51 8.20 7.59
CA VAL A 127 -3.25 9.11 8.48
C VAL A 127 -3.21 10.50 7.88
N ILE A 128 -4.40 11.01 7.54
CA ILE A 128 -4.57 12.35 6.98
C ILE A 128 -5.32 13.18 8.02
N ASP A 129 -4.64 14.15 8.62
CA ASP A 129 -5.20 14.97 9.71
C ASP A 129 -6.47 15.72 9.29
N ASP A 130 -6.48 16.28 8.08
CA ASP A 130 -7.61 17.08 7.55
C ASP A 130 -8.70 16.24 6.85
N LEU A 131 -8.72 14.92 7.08
CA LEU A 131 -9.75 14.05 6.53
C LEU A 131 -11.08 14.25 7.28
N THR A 132 -12.02 14.96 6.65
CA THR A 132 -13.32 15.30 7.26
C THR A 132 -14.22 14.09 7.49
N ASP A 133 -14.18 13.11 6.58
CA ASP A 133 -15.00 11.90 6.64
C ASP A 133 -14.15 10.66 6.36
N SER A 134 -14.24 9.65 7.23
CA SER A 134 -13.65 8.36 6.94
C SER A 134 -14.50 7.59 5.94
N LEU A 135 -13.99 7.49 4.73
CA LEU A 135 -14.62 6.72 3.66
C LEU A 135 -14.19 5.24 3.68
N ASN A 136 -13.26 4.88 4.58
CA ASN A 136 -12.63 3.55 4.63
C ASN A 136 -12.05 3.12 3.27
N ASN A 137 -11.45 4.10 2.59
CA ASN A 137 -10.80 3.95 1.30
C ASN A 137 -9.54 3.10 1.47
N LYS A 138 -9.41 2.06 0.64
CA LYS A 138 -8.35 1.08 0.83
C LYS A 138 -7.92 0.36 -0.44
N ILE A 139 -6.67 -0.10 -0.41
CA ILE A 139 -6.10 -1.07 -1.33
C ILE A 139 -5.99 -2.41 -0.60
N ILE A 140 -6.46 -3.48 -1.23
CA ILE A 140 -6.46 -4.84 -0.70
C ILE A 140 -5.67 -5.72 -1.66
N PHE A 141 -4.71 -6.47 -1.13
CA PHE A 141 -3.96 -7.45 -1.88
C PHE A 141 -4.60 -8.82 -1.76
N GLY A 142 -4.70 -9.51 -2.89
CA GLY A 142 -5.35 -10.81 -2.97
C GLY A 142 -4.82 -11.69 -4.09
N ASN A 143 -5.40 -12.88 -4.17
CA ASN A 143 -5.14 -13.81 -5.25
C ASN A 143 -6.18 -13.63 -6.37
N VAL A 144 -5.76 -13.67 -7.63
CA VAL A 144 -6.68 -13.57 -8.78
C VAL A 144 -7.80 -14.60 -8.77
N LEU A 145 -7.57 -15.78 -8.18
CA LEU A 145 -8.56 -16.85 -8.03
C LEU A 145 -9.74 -16.46 -7.12
N GLU A 146 -9.60 -15.40 -6.34
CA GLU A 146 -10.66 -14.87 -5.46
C GLU A 146 -11.55 -13.83 -6.16
N LYS A 147 -11.23 -13.43 -7.40
CA LYS A 147 -11.94 -12.37 -8.13
C LYS A 147 -13.46 -12.54 -8.14
N GLU A 148 -13.95 -13.70 -8.54
CA GLU A 148 -15.40 -13.96 -8.61
C GLU A 148 -16.07 -13.88 -7.23
N LYS A 149 -15.38 -14.28 -6.18
CA LYS A 149 -15.89 -14.15 -4.80
C LYS A 149 -15.95 -12.69 -4.36
N ILE A 150 -14.97 -11.88 -4.77
CA ILE A 150 -14.95 -10.43 -4.51
C ILE A 150 -16.12 -9.76 -5.23
N ILE A 151 -16.33 -10.04 -6.52
CA ILE A 151 -17.43 -9.48 -7.31
C ILE A 151 -18.78 -9.79 -6.65
N GLU A 152 -19.02 -11.04 -6.24
CA GLU A 152 -20.27 -11.39 -5.56
C GLU A 152 -20.41 -10.70 -4.19
N ALA A 153 -19.32 -10.56 -3.44
CA ALA A 153 -19.32 -9.88 -2.14
C ALA A 153 -19.56 -8.37 -2.24
N GLU A 154 -19.17 -7.76 -3.37
CA GLU A 154 -19.30 -6.32 -3.63
C GLU A 154 -20.49 -5.99 -4.57
N LYS A 155 -21.41 -6.94 -4.74
CA LYS A 155 -22.60 -6.78 -5.58
C LYS A 155 -23.43 -5.55 -5.20
N GLY A 156 -23.88 -4.81 -6.22
CA GLY A 156 -24.63 -3.56 -6.05
C GLY A 156 -23.77 -2.30 -6.04
N LYS A 157 -22.46 -2.45 -6.20
CA LYS A 157 -21.50 -1.36 -6.41
C LYS A 157 -21.13 -1.22 -7.87
N ILE A 158 -20.54 -0.09 -8.23
CA ILE A 158 -19.94 0.10 -9.54
C ILE A 158 -18.60 -0.64 -9.53
N ILE A 159 -18.48 -1.64 -10.39
CA ILE A 159 -17.29 -2.47 -10.50
C ILE A 159 -16.56 -2.12 -11.79
N PHE A 160 -15.31 -1.72 -11.66
CA PHE A 160 -14.37 -1.59 -12.77
C PHE A 160 -13.34 -2.70 -12.68
N GLU A 161 -13.14 -3.42 -13.78
CA GLU A 161 -12.15 -4.48 -13.90
C GLU A 161 -11.13 -4.09 -14.96
N MET A 162 -9.85 -4.27 -14.65
CA MET A 162 -8.75 -4.05 -15.58
C MET A 162 -7.72 -5.16 -15.43
N ASP A 163 -7.27 -5.70 -16.55
CA ASP A 163 -6.14 -6.62 -16.58
C ASP A 163 -4.84 -5.83 -16.77
N MET A 164 -3.88 -6.04 -15.87
CA MET A 164 -2.59 -5.35 -15.88
C MET A 164 -1.53 -6.09 -16.71
N GLU A 165 -1.83 -7.25 -17.27
CA GLU A 165 -0.88 -7.99 -18.12
C GLU A 165 -0.46 -7.14 -19.33
N GLY A 166 0.84 -6.83 -19.43
CA GLY A 166 1.41 -6.03 -20.51
C GLY A 166 1.23 -4.50 -20.37
N VAL A 167 0.72 -4.01 -19.24
CA VAL A 167 0.66 -2.56 -18.95
C VAL A 167 2.01 -2.10 -18.42
N GLU A 168 2.75 -1.37 -19.26
CA GLU A 168 4.10 -0.87 -18.93
C GLU A 168 4.16 0.64 -18.72
N LEU A 169 3.22 1.40 -19.31
CA LEU A 169 3.19 2.88 -19.27
C LEU A 169 2.07 3.40 -18.37
N ALA A 170 2.39 4.36 -17.52
CA ALA A 170 1.44 5.02 -16.63
C ALA A 170 0.36 5.77 -17.41
N GLU A 171 0.71 6.35 -18.56
CA GLU A 171 -0.25 7.03 -19.44
C GLU A 171 -1.38 6.08 -19.88
N ASP A 172 -1.03 4.87 -20.34
CA ASP A 172 -2.02 3.87 -20.77
C ASP A 172 -2.92 3.42 -19.62
N PHE A 173 -2.33 3.24 -18.43
CA PHE A 173 -3.07 2.90 -17.22
C PHE A 173 -4.05 4.00 -16.79
N ILE A 174 -3.57 5.25 -16.74
CA ILE A 174 -4.35 6.40 -16.32
C ILE A 174 -5.49 6.66 -17.31
N ASN A 175 -5.22 6.61 -18.61
CA ASN A 175 -6.23 6.79 -19.65
C ASN A 175 -7.33 5.73 -19.56
N GLN A 176 -6.98 4.45 -19.34
CA GLN A 176 -7.98 3.40 -19.17
C GLN A 176 -8.90 3.65 -17.97
N ILE A 177 -8.38 4.17 -16.86
CA ILE A 177 -9.20 4.56 -15.72
C ILE A 177 -10.09 5.76 -16.10
N ASP A 178 -9.50 6.85 -16.60
CA ASP A 178 -10.20 8.11 -16.80
C ASP A 178 -11.26 8.05 -17.90
N GLU A 179 -11.08 7.20 -18.92
CA GLU A 179 -12.07 7.02 -19.98
C GLU A 179 -13.25 6.13 -19.57
N ASN A 180 -13.07 5.25 -18.58
CA ASN A 180 -14.05 4.21 -18.24
C ASN A 180 -14.69 4.39 -16.85
N LEU A 181 -14.13 5.25 -16.01
CA LEU A 181 -14.65 5.54 -14.68
C LEU A 181 -15.07 6.99 -14.56
N ASP A 182 -16.37 7.19 -14.39
CA ASP A 182 -16.95 8.44 -13.94
C ASP A 182 -17.34 8.29 -12.47
N PHE A 183 -16.79 9.16 -11.63
CA PHE A 183 -17.07 9.16 -10.19
C PHE A 183 -18.23 10.08 -9.82
N GLU A 184 -19.11 10.46 -10.75
CA GLU A 184 -20.32 11.25 -10.46
C GLU A 184 -21.45 10.42 -9.80
N GLU A 185 -21.58 9.12 -10.09
CA GLU A 185 -22.70 8.31 -9.56
C GLU A 185 -22.64 8.12 -8.03
N GLU A 186 -23.78 8.19 -7.34
CA GLU A 186 -23.87 8.11 -5.87
C GLU A 186 -23.39 6.78 -5.25
N ASN A 187 -23.26 5.71 -6.05
CA ASN A 187 -22.90 4.39 -5.56
C ASN A 187 -21.43 4.30 -5.09
N ASP A 188 -21.14 3.32 -4.24
CA ASP A 188 -19.77 2.93 -3.89
C ASP A 188 -19.04 2.34 -5.13
N TYR A 189 -17.72 2.53 -5.21
CA TYR A 189 -16.89 2.01 -6.30
C TYR A 189 -15.96 0.91 -5.82
N VAL A 190 -15.76 -0.07 -6.70
CA VAL A 190 -14.77 -1.13 -6.53
C VAL A 190 -13.96 -1.26 -7.82
N LEU A 191 -12.66 -1.07 -7.70
CA LEU A 191 -11.71 -1.23 -8.79
C LEU A 191 -10.96 -2.54 -8.55
N ILE A 192 -10.91 -3.40 -9.57
CA ILE A 192 -10.26 -4.70 -9.51
C ILE A 192 -9.21 -4.77 -10.61
N PHE A 193 -7.95 -4.84 -10.21
CA PHE A 193 -6.82 -4.99 -11.10
C PHE A 193 -6.29 -6.43 -11.00
N THR A 194 -6.35 -7.19 -12.10
CA THR A 194 -5.77 -8.54 -12.19
C THR A 194 -4.36 -8.48 -12.75
N ASN A 195 -3.57 -9.55 -12.52
CA ASN A 195 -2.15 -9.60 -12.88
C ASN A 195 -1.33 -8.43 -12.31
N SER A 196 -1.77 -7.86 -11.18
CA SER A 196 -1.16 -6.68 -10.56
C SER A 196 0.12 -7.02 -9.76
N TYR A 197 0.73 -8.19 -9.96
CA TYR A 197 2.02 -8.53 -9.35
C TYR A 197 3.13 -7.68 -9.97
N ASP A 198 3.10 -7.61 -11.30
CA ASP A 198 4.10 -6.92 -12.13
C ASP A 198 4.11 -5.42 -11.85
N PHE A 199 2.95 -4.88 -11.46
CA PHE A 199 2.74 -3.52 -10.99
C PHE A 199 3.77 -3.05 -9.96
N VAL A 200 4.30 -3.96 -9.12
CA VAL A 200 5.21 -3.60 -8.02
C VAL A 200 6.68 -3.89 -8.34
N GLN A 201 6.97 -4.75 -9.32
CA GLN A 201 8.31 -5.32 -9.50
C GLN A 201 8.85 -5.32 -10.93
N ALA A 202 8.00 -5.27 -11.95
CA ALA A 202 8.40 -5.43 -13.35
C ALA A 202 8.24 -4.14 -14.18
N ILE A 203 7.42 -3.20 -13.70
CA ILE A 203 7.24 -1.89 -14.31
C ILE A 203 8.41 -0.97 -13.92
N ASP A 204 8.83 -0.10 -14.84
CA ASP A 204 9.81 0.95 -14.53
C ASP A 204 9.35 1.76 -13.30
N TYR A 205 10.30 2.12 -12.45
CA TYR A 205 9.98 2.75 -11.17
C TYR A 205 9.23 4.08 -11.34
N GLN A 206 9.50 4.85 -12.40
CA GLN A 206 8.82 6.12 -12.65
C GLN A 206 7.37 5.87 -13.08
N GLU A 207 7.16 4.91 -13.97
CA GLU A 207 5.83 4.55 -14.43
C GLU A 207 4.97 3.99 -13.28
N CYS A 208 5.53 3.07 -12.48
CA CYS A 208 4.87 2.55 -11.28
C CYS A 208 4.50 3.67 -10.29
N SER A 209 5.40 4.63 -10.09
CA SER A 209 5.20 5.80 -9.22
C SER A 209 3.98 6.61 -9.64
N LEU A 210 3.88 6.94 -10.93
CA LEU A 210 2.75 7.70 -11.47
C LEU A 210 1.42 6.94 -11.33
N MET A 211 1.42 5.63 -11.58
CA MET A 211 0.22 4.81 -11.39
C MET A 211 -0.22 4.77 -9.92
N LEU A 212 0.74 4.69 -8.98
CA LEU A 212 0.45 4.72 -7.55
C LEU A 212 -0.06 6.08 -7.06
N ILE A 213 0.48 7.18 -7.58
CA ILE A 213 -0.05 8.53 -7.37
C ILE A 213 -1.52 8.57 -7.80
N LYS A 214 -1.84 8.06 -9.00
CA LYS A 214 -3.23 7.99 -9.50
C LYS A 214 -4.14 7.21 -8.54
N LEU A 215 -3.72 6.02 -8.11
CA LEU A 215 -4.55 5.20 -7.24
C LEU A 215 -4.72 5.80 -5.84
N ILE A 216 -3.65 6.25 -5.21
CA ILE A 216 -3.67 6.67 -3.80
C ILE A 216 -4.14 8.11 -3.67
N GLU A 217 -3.53 9.04 -4.40
CA GLU A 217 -3.86 10.46 -4.27
C GLU A 217 -5.11 10.82 -5.05
N ASP A 218 -5.12 10.56 -6.35
CA ASP A 218 -6.23 11.03 -7.18
C ASP A 218 -7.50 10.29 -6.87
N ILE A 219 -7.43 8.96 -6.73
CA ILE A 219 -8.62 8.14 -6.51
C ILE A 219 -8.96 8.05 -5.02
N LEU A 220 -8.08 7.49 -4.19
CA LEU A 220 -8.47 7.19 -2.81
C LEU A 220 -8.50 8.42 -1.88
N LEU A 221 -7.70 9.46 -2.13
CA LEU A 221 -7.66 10.67 -1.29
C LEU A 221 -8.56 11.80 -1.81
N LYS A 222 -8.47 12.14 -3.09
CA LYS A 222 -9.16 13.30 -3.67
C LYS A 222 -10.62 13.00 -4.00
N ILE A 223 -10.95 11.80 -4.48
CA ILE A 223 -12.35 11.42 -4.69
C ILE A 223 -13.00 11.19 -3.34
N ARG A 224 -13.91 12.08 -2.98
CA ARG A 224 -14.68 12.03 -1.72
C ARG A 224 -15.81 10.99 -1.78
N LYS A 225 -15.48 9.78 -2.22
CA LYS A 225 -16.37 8.61 -2.27
C LYS A 225 -15.69 7.39 -1.67
N LYS A 226 -16.51 6.42 -1.28
CA LYS A 226 -16.05 5.15 -0.76
C LYS A 226 -15.59 4.25 -1.89
N ILE A 227 -14.29 4.00 -1.91
CA ILE A 227 -13.60 3.27 -2.98
C ILE A 227 -12.76 2.16 -2.37
N LYS A 228 -12.91 0.96 -2.91
CA LYS A 228 -11.99 -0.16 -2.64
C LYS A 228 -11.25 -0.50 -3.91
N ILE A 229 -9.94 -0.66 -3.80
CA ILE A 229 -9.08 -1.15 -4.87
C ILE A 229 -8.61 -2.55 -4.48
N TYR A 230 -8.75 -3.51 -5.39
CA TYR A 230 -8.20 -4.85 -5.26
C TYR A 230 -7.04 -5.01 -6.23
N LEU A 231 -5.85 -5.29 -5.70
CA LEU A 231 -4.67 -5.65 -6.46
C LEU A 231 -4.49 -7.17 -6.38
N LEU A 232 -4.86 -7.87 -7.45
CA LEU A 232 -4.90 -9.33 -7.53
C LEU A 232 -3.75 -9.86 -8.39
N GLY A 233 -2.84 -10.61 -7.75
CA GLY A 233 -1.71 -11.26 -8.43
C GLY A 233 -1.88 -12.78 -8.53
N ASN A 234 -1.14 -13.38 -9.48
CA ASN A 234 -0.85 -14.81 -9.46
C ASN A 234 0.15 -15.09 -8.32
N ILE A 235 -0.08 -16.17 -7.56
CA ILE A 235 0.86 -16.66 -6.53
C ILE A 235 1.72 -17.75 -7.14
#